data_AF-A0A151TWC5-F1
#
_entry.id   AF-A0A151TWC5-F1
#
_cell.length_a   1.000
_cell.length_b   1.000
_cell.length_c   1.000
_cell.angle_alpha   90.00
_cell.angle_beta   90.00
_cell.angle_gamma   90.00
#
_symmetry.space_group_name_H-M   'P 1'
#
loop_
_entity.id
_entity.type
_entity.pdbx_description
1 polymer ?
#
loop_
_entity_poly.entity_id
_entity_poly.type
_entity_poly.pdbx_seq_one_letter_code
_entity_poly.pdbx_strand_id
1 'polypeptide(L)'
;MYKILAKVLANRLKKVLPAVIDKNQSAFLEGRNLLHSVVVANEVVDEAKKKRKNCLFFKVDYEKVYDSVNWNFLKYMLRRLGFCNKWIAWISVCLESSSISVLVNGSPTQEFKPQKGLRQGDPLVPFLFIIVAEGLSGLMRTAASKKIYEGYLVGKKK
;
A
#
# COMPACT_ATOMS: atom_id res chain seq x y z
N MET A 1 -1.50 -23.54 11.73
CA MET A 1 -0.17 -23.44 11.08
C MET A 1 0.00 -22.17 10.23
N TYR A 2 -0.85 -21.90 9.23
CA TYR A 2 -0.77 -20.70 8.37
C TYR A 2 -0.62 -19.36 9.12
N LYS A 3 -1.49 -19.10 10.12
CA LYS A 3 -1.47 -17.83 10.88
C LYS A 3 -0.11 -17.55 11.54
N ILE A 4 0.58 -18.59 11.99
CA ILE A 4 1.92 -18.48 12.59
C ILE A 4 2.93 -18.06 11.51
N LEU A 5 2.91 -18.72 10.35
CA LEU A 5 3.76 -18.36 9.21
C LEU A 5 3.52 -16.92 8.75
N ALA A 6 2.26 -16.55 8.52
CA ALA A 6 1.87 -15.20 8.13
C ALA A 6 2.36 -14.15 9.14
N LYS A 7 2.24 -14.43 10.44
CA LYS A 7 2.74 -13.53 11.50
C LYS A 7 4.27 -13.41 11.50
N VAL A 8 5.00 -14.51 11.31
CA VAL A 8 6.47 -14.49 11.20
C VAL A 8 6.91 -13.67 9.98
N LEU A 9 6.28 -13.88 8.83
CA LEU A 9 6.56 -13.13 7.61
C LEU A 9 6.25 -11.64 7.78
N ALA A 10 5.10 -11.31 8.37
CA ALA A 10 4.70 -9.93 8.66
C ALA A 10 5.72 -9.23 9.57
N ASN A 11 6.15 -9.88 10.65
CA ASN A 11 7.14 -9.32 11.58
C ASN A 11 8.50 -9.08 10.93
N ARG A 12 8.91 -9.93 9.98
CA ARG A 12 10.14 -9.74 9.20
C ARG A 12 9.98 -8.59 8.20
N LEU A 13 8.86 -8.56 7.49
CA LEU A 13 8.57 -7.52 6.50
C LEU A 13 8.51 -6.13 7.12
N LYS A 14 7.87 -6.00 8.29
CA LYS A 14 7.77 -4.76 9.07
C LYS A 14 9.12 -4.07 9.29
N LYS A 15 10.20 -4.84 9.49
CA LYS A 15 11.55 -4.30 9.73
C LYS A 15 12.19 -3.67 8.50
N VAL A 16 11.81 -4.13 7.30
CA VAL A 16 12.44 -3.71 6.03
C VAL A 16 11.63 -2.61 5.34
N LEU A 17 10.31 -2.60 5.51
CA LEU A 17 9.44 -1.65 4.83
C LEU A 17 9.81 -0.17 5.01
N PRO A 18 10.23 0.33 6.19
CA PRO A 18 10.62 1.72 6.35
C PRO A 18 11.75 2.18 5.42
N ALA A 19 12.61 1.26 4.98
CA ALA A 19 13.72 1.55 4.09
C ALA A 19 13.34 1.55 2.60
N VAL A 20 12.25 0.87 2.23
CA VAL A 20 11.83 0.70 0.82
C VAL A 20 10.56 1.47 0.45
N ILE A 21 9.80 1.94 1.43
CA ILE A 21 8.56 2.69 1.24
C ILE A 21 8.79 4.19 1.42
N ASP A 22 8.24 5.00 0.51
CA ASP A 22 8.38 6.45 0.52
C ASP A 22 7.97 7.05 1.87
N LYS A 23 8.76 8.01 2.37
CA LYS A 23 8.51 8.69 3.65
C LYS A 23 7.13 9.36 3.74
N ASN A 24 6.53 9.72 2.61
CA ASN A 24 5.22 10.36 2.55
C ASN A 24 4.05 9.36 2.76
N GLN A 25 4.33 8.06 2.74
CA GLN A 25 3.35 7.02 3.05
C GLN A 25 3.41 6.66 4.55
N SER A 26 2.44 7.12 5.33
CA SER A 26 2.52 7.05 6.80
C SER A 26 1.80 5.86 7.44
N ALA A 27 0.90 5.19 6.72
CA ALA A 27 0.06 4.13 7.29
C ALA A 27 0.86 2.82 7.52
N PHE A 28 0.54 2.13 8.62
CA PHE A 28 1.07 0.81 9.05
C PHE A 28 2.60 0.63 9.06
N LEU A 29 3.36 1.73 9.15
CA LEU A 29 4.81 1.70 9.28
C LEU A 29 5.24 2.20 10.66
N GLU A 30 6.17 1.49 11.26
CA GLU A 30 6.73 1.85 12.57
C GLU A 30 7.45 3.19 12.50
N GLY A 31 7.26 4.01 13.53
CA GLY A 31 7.81 5.37 13.58
C GLY A 31 7.10 6.39 12.71
N ARG A 32 6.01 6.04 12.00
CA ARG A 32 5.21 6.98 11.21
C ARG A 32 3.83 7.19 11.85
N ASN A 33 3.47 8.45 12.08
CA ASN A 33 2.19 8.82 12.69
C ASN A 33 1.22 9.32 11.60
N LEU A 34 0.03 8.73 11.54
CA LEU A 34 -1.03 9.12 10.60
C LEU A 34 -1.44 10.59 10.80
N LEU A 35 -1.52 11.06 12.05
CA LEU A 35 -1.91 12.43 12.38
C LEU A 35 -0.94 13.46 11.76
N HIS A 36 0.35 13.10 11.64
CA HIS A 36 1.33 13.98 11.00
C HIS A 36 0.97 14.26 9.53
N SER A 37 0.43 13.26 8.81
CA SER A 37 0.00 13.45 7.41
C SER A 37 -1.21 14.38 7.30
N VAL A 38 -2.13 14.30 8.27
CA VAL A 38 -3.30 15.18 8.34
C VAL A 38 -2.88 16.62 8.64
N VAL A 39 -1.97 16.81 9.60
CA VAL A 39 -1.43 18.14 9.95
C VAL A 39 -0.73 18.77 8.75
N VAL A 40 0.14 18.04 8.06
CA VAL A 40 0.84 18.55 6.86
C VAL A 40 -0.15 18.94 5.78
N ALA A 41 -1.17 18.12 5.50
CA ALA A 41 -2.19 18.45 4.50
C ALA A 41 -2.99 19.71 4.87
N ASN A 42 -3.37 19.86 6.14
CA ASN A 42 -4.09 21.05 6.61
C ASN A 42 -3.23 22.32 6.46
N GLU A 43 -1.94 22.26 6.81
CA GLU A 43 -1.03 23.40 6.69
C GLU A 43 -0.82 23.80 5.22
N VAL A 44 -0.68 22.81 4.31
CA VAL A 44 -0.60 23.07 2.86
C VAL A 44 -1.84 23.84 2.37
N VAL A 45 -3.04 23.39 2.77
CA VAL A 45 -4.31 24.01 2.38
C VAL A 45 -4.43 25.44 2.93
N ASP A 46 -4.15 25.62 4.22
CA ASP A 46 -4.23 26.92 4.87
C ASP A 46 -3.24 27.92 4.25
N GLU A 47 -2.01 27.48 4.01
CA GLU A 47 -0.97 28.31 3.42
C GLU A 47 -1.31 28.73 1.98
N ALA A 48 -1.80 27.81 1.16
CA ALA A 48 -2.22 28.08 -0.21
C ALA A 48 -3.36 29.11 -0.26
N LYS A 49 -4.33 28.99 0.66
CA LYS A 49 -5.43 29.96 0.81
C LYS A 49 -4.93 31.34 1.22
N LYS A 50 -4.11 31.42 2.28
CA LYS A 50 -3.55 32.69 2.78
C LYS A 50 -2.73 33.42 1.72
N LYS A 51 -1.96 32.69 0.91
CA LYS A 51 -1.12 33.26 -0.16
C LYS A 51 -1.84 33.44 -1.48
N ARG A 52 -3.12 33.06 -1.58
CA ARG A 52 -3.92 33.07 -2.82
C ARG A 52 -3.18 32.39 -3.98
N LYS A 53 -2.47 31.30 -3.70
CA LYS A 53 -1.77 30.52 -4.73
C LYS A 53 -2.73 29.50 -5.34
N ASN A 54 -2.81 29.48 -6.65
CA ASN A 54 -3.53 28.43 -7.37
C ASN A 54 -2.82 27.08 -7.13
N CYS A 55 -3.58 26.08 -6.69
CA CYS A 55 -3.09 24.73 -6.48
C CYS A 55 -4.21 23.72 -6.77
N LEU A 56 -3.81 22.50 -7.14
CA LEU A 56 -4.71 21.38 -7.37
C LEU A 56 -4.57 20.40 -6.20
N PHE A 57 -5.68 20.05 -5.57
CA PHE A 57 -5.72 18.96 -4.59
C PHE A 57 -6.15 17.67 -5.29
N PHE A 58 -5.20 16.74 -5.38
CA PHE A 58 -5.46 15.42 -5.93
C PHE A 58 -5.73 14.42 -4.80
N LYS A 59 -6.99 14.00 -4.67
CA LYS A 59 -7.42 12.98 -3.72
C LYS A 59 -7.79 11.71 -4.49
N VAL A 60 -7.18 10.60 -4.10
CA VAL A 60 -7.46 9.26 -4.65
C VAL A 60 -7.94 8.38 -3.52
N ASP A 61 -8.95 7.56 -3.84
CA ASP A 61 -9.37 6.45 -3.00
C ASP A 61 -9.30 5.16 -3.80
N TYR A 62 -8.95 4.07 -3.13
CA TYR A 62 -8.78 2.77 -3.77
C TYR A 62 -10.04 1.94 -3.57
N GLU A 63 -10.73 1.60 -4.66
CA GLU A 63 -11.91 0.75 -4.58
C GLU A 63 -11.53 -0.66 -4.10
N LYS A 64 -12.20 -1.10 -3.02
CA LYS A 64 -12.09 -2.46 -2.46
C LYS A 64 -10.64 -2.92 -2.38
N VAL A 65 -9.80 -2.13 -1.71
CA VAL A 65 -8.34 -2.28 -1.63
C VAL A 65 -7.85 -3.70 -1.47
N TYR A 66 -8.55 -4.48 -0.64
CA TYR A 66 -8.15 -5.85 -0.36
C TYR A 66 -8.67 -6.80 -1.42
N ASP A 67 -9.88 -6.64 -1.95
CA ASP A 67 -10.43 -7.58 -2.93
C ASP A 67 -9.88 -7.38 -4.35
N SER A 68 -9.34 -6.20 -4.65
CA SER A 68 -8.93 -5.80 -6.01
C SER A 68 -7.46 -6.04 -6.33
N VAL A 69 -6.60 -6.34 -5.35
CA VAL A 69 -5.14 -6.47 -5.58
C VAL A 69 -4.81 -7.57 -6.58
N ASN A 70 -4.22 -7.19 -7.71
CA ASN A 70 -3.66 -8.14 -8.66
C ASN A 70 -2.35 -8.74 -8.14
N TRP A 71 -2.28 -10.07 -8.01
CA TRP A 71 -1.10 -10.76 -7.49
C TRP A 71 0.13 -10.66 -8.39
N ASN A 72 -0.05 -10.57 -9.71
CA ASN A 72 1.07 -10.36 -10.63
C ASN A 72 1.67 -8.97 -10.46
N PHE A 73 0.85 -7.95 -10.21
CA PHE A 73 1.33 -6.61 -9.88
C PHE A 73 2.07 -6.59 -8.53
N LEU A 74 1.54 -7.25 -7.49
CA LEU A 74 2.26 -7.38 -6.21
C LEU A 74 3.62 -8.09 -6.39
N LYS A 75 3.67 -9.20 -7.13
CA LYS A 75 4.93 -9.90 -7.45
C LYS A 75 5.88 -9.03 -8.26
N TYR A 76 5.36 -8.19 -9.16
CA TYR A 76 6.15 -7.19 -9.88
C TYR A 76 6.75 -6.16 -8.91
N MET A 77 5.95 -5.57 -8.01
CA MET A 77 6.41 -4.59 -7.04
C MET A 77 7.45 -5.17 -6.07
N LEU A 78 7.25 -6.39 -5.56
CA LEU A 78 8.25 -7.09 -4.74
C LEU A 78 9.60 -7.23 -5.47
N ARG A 79 9.59 -7.63 -6.75
CA ARG A 79 10.83 -7.69 -7.56
C ARG A 79 11.47 -6.31 -7.72
N ARG A 80 10.67 -5.29 -8.01
CA ARG A 80 11.15 -3.90 -8.20
C ARG A 80 11.76 -3.32 -6.92
N LEU A 81 11.26 -3.71 -5.76
CA LEU A 81 11.80 -3.32 -4.45
C LEU A 81 12.97 -4.21 -3.99
N GLY A 82 13.44 -5.14 -4.82
CA GLY A 82 14.65 -5.94 -4.55
C GLY A 82 14.42 -7.18 -3.67
N PHE A 83 13.18 -7.61 -3.46
CA PHE A 83 12.92 -8.85 -2.72
C PHE A 83 13.38 -10.07 -3.53
N CYS A 84 14.05 -11.02 -2.86
CA CYS A 84 14.56 -12.21 -3.51
C CYS A 84 13.45 -13.20 -3.91
N ASN A 85 13.72 -14.04 -4.91
CA ASN A 85 12.74 -15.01 -5.44
C ASN A 85 12.15 -15.93 -4.36
N LYS A 86 12.96 -16.32 -3.36
CA LYS A 86 12.49 -17.15 -2.23
C LYS A 86 11.41 -16.44 -1.42
N TRP A 87 11.58 -15.15 -1.14
CA TRP A 87 10.57 -14.35 -0.44
C TRP A 87 9.30 -14.25 -1.26
N ILE A 88 9.42 -13.96 -2.55
CA ILE A 88 8.28 -13.83 -3.46
C ILE A 88 7.51 -15.14 -3.58
N ALA A 89 8.20 -16.27 -3.63
CA ALA A 89 7.59 -17.60 -3.63
C ALA A 89 6.78 -17.84 -2.34
N TRP A 90 7.34 -17.49 -1.17
CA TRP A 90 6.60 -17.61 0.09
C TRP A 90 5.34 -16.75 0.13
N ILE A 91 5.43 -15.50 -0.33
CA ILE A 91 4.24 -14.63 -0.42
C ILE A 91 3.22 -15.23 -1.39
N SER A 92 3.65 -15.75 -2.53
CA SER A 92 2.76 -16.35 -3.53
C SER A 92 2.01 -17.55 -2.95
N VAL A 93 2.71 -18.45 -2.24
CA VAL A 93 2.07 -19.57 -1.54
C VAL A 93 1.06 -19.06 -0.51
N CYS A 94 1.38 -18.02 0.27
CA CYS A 94 0.42 -17.48 1.24
C CYS A 94 -0.85 -16.92 0.58
N LEU A 95 -0.78 -16.40 -0.63
CA LEU A 95 -1.92 -15.85 -1.37
C LEU A 95 -2.75 -16.96 -2.03
N GLU A 96 -2.07 -17.91 -2.68
CA GLU A 96 -2.67 -18.93 -3.54
C GLU A 96 -3.15 -20.18 -2.76
N SER A 97 -2.73 -20.36 -1.50
CA SER A 97 -3.06 -21.56 -0.73
C SER A 97 -4.48 -21.62 -0.18
N SER A 98 -5.28 -20.56 -0.32
CA SER A 98 -6.66 -20.55 0.19
C SER A 98 -7.70 -20.96 -0.83
N SER A 99 -8.74 -21.59 -0.32
CA SER A 99 -10.04 -21.71 -0.97
C SER A 99 -11.04 -20.77 -0.30
N ILE A 100 -12.05 -20.33 -1.06
CA ILE A 100 -13.16 -19.50 -0.59
C ILE A 100 -14.47 -20.15 -1.06
N SER A 101 -15.50 -20.09 -0.24
CA SER A 101 -16.90 -20.36 -0.61
C SER A 101 -17.74 -19.14 -0.28
N VAL A 102 -18.79 -18.87 -1.07
CA VAL A 102 -19.76 -17.81 -0.76
C VAL A 102 -20.96 -18.44 -0.08
N LEU A 103 -21.49 -17.80 0.97
CA LEU A 103 -22.75 -18.23 1.56
C LEU A 103 -23.92 -17.64 0.77
N VAL A 104 -24.78 -18.49 0.22
CA VAL A 104 -26.04 -18.11 -0.44
C VAL A 104 -27.18 -18.66 0.41
N ASN A 105 -28.01 -17.76 0.96
CA ASN A 105 -29.08 -18.11 1.90
C ASN A 105 -28.61 -18.98 3.07
N GLY A 106 -27.42 -18.68 3.61
CA GLY A 106 -26.81 -19.42 4.73
C GLY A 106 -26.13 -20.74 4.34
N SER A 107 -26.23 -21.18 3.08
CA SER A 107 -25.59 -22.40 2.60
C SER A 107 -24.33 -22.09 1.78
N PRO A 108 -23.20 -22.80 1.98
CA PRO A 108 -21.98 -22.56 1.22
C PRO A 108 -22.11 -23.04 -0.23
N THR A 109 -21.62 -22.24 -1.17
CA THR A 109 -21.36 -22.66 -2.54
C THR A 109 -20.19 -23.65 -2.59
N GLN A 110 -19.94 -24.22 -3.78
CA GLN A 110 -18.68 -24.91 -4.04
C GLN A 110 -17.49 -23.98 -3.77
N GLU A 111 -16.43 -24.57 -3.23
CA GLU A 111 -15.18 -23.86 -3.02
C GLU A 111 -14.51 -23.53 -4.35
N PHE A 112 -13.92 -22.34 -4.41
CA PHE A 112 -13.09 -21.91 -5.52
C PHE A 112 -11.81 -21.25 -5.00
N LYS A 113 -10.78 -21.20 -5.86
CA LYS A 113 -9.54 -20.50 -5.53
C LYS A 113 -9.62 -19.03 -5.95
N PRO A 114 -9.34 -18.07 -5.05
CA PRO A 114 -9.21 -16.68 -5.45
C PRO A 114 -8.04 -16.54 -6.42
N GLN A 115 -8.16 -15.60 -7.37
CA GLN A 115 -7.12 -15.27 -8.34
C GLN A 115 -6.50 -13.88 -8.11
N LYS A 116 -7.13 -13.10 -7.23
CA LYS A 116 -6.74 -11.76 -6.82
C LYS A 116 -7.25 -11.48 -5.41
N GLY A 117 -6.76 -10.40 -4.86
CA GLY A 117 -7.16 -9.87 -3.56
C GLY A 117 -6.33 -10.41 -2.39
N LEU A 118 -6.55 -9.82 -1.23
CA LEU A 118 -5.82 -10.00 0.01
C LEU A 118 -6.85 -10.28 1.10
N ARG A 119 -6.61 -11.30 1.92
CA ARG A 119 -7.59 -11.72 2.92
C ARG A 119 -7.56 -10.79 4.14
N GLN A 120 -8.64 -10.06 4.36
CA GLN A 120 -8.76 -9.17 5.52
C GLN A 120 -8.63 -9.98 6.83
N GLY A 121 -7.97 -9.39 7.83
CA GLY A 121 -7.67 -10.06 9.11
C GLY A 121 -6.37 -10.87 9.11
N ASP A 122 -5.71 -11.03 7.97
CA ASP A 122 -4.36 -11.59 7.90
C ASP A 122 -3.31 -10.54 8.31
N PRO A 123 -2.40 -10.86 9.28
CA PRO A 123 -1.38 -9.92 9.73
C PRO A 123 -0.39 -9.47 8.65
N LEU A 124 -0.26 -10.21 7.55
CA LEU A 124 0.65 -9.90 6.44
C LEU A 124 0.05 -8.87 5.46
N VAL A 125 -1.27 -8.86 5.34
CA VAL A 125 -1.99 -8.14 4.27
C VAL A 125 -1.81 -6.61 4.28
N PRO A 126 -1.85 -5.91 5.44
CA PRO A 126 -1.61 -4.46 5.46
C PRO A 126 -0.24 -4.07 4.87
N PHE A 127 0.78 -4.90 5.10
CA PHE A 127 2.14 -4.68 4.62
C PHE A 127 2.28 -4.95 3.11
N LEU A 128 1.58 -5.96 2.59
CA LEU A 128 1.53 -6.22 1.16
C LEU A 128 0.78 -5.11 0.40
N PHE A 129 -0.29 -4.58 0.99
CA PHE A 129 -1.01 -3.46 0.41
C PHE A 129 -0.15 -2.20 0.31
N ILE A 130 0.69 -1.92 1.32
CA ILE A 130 1.64 -0.82 1.28
C ILE A 130 2.60 -0.91 0.09
N ILE A 131 3.10 -2.11 -0.22
CA ILE A 131 3.97 -2.37 -1.37
C ILE A 131 3.24 -2.10 -2.69
N VAL A 132 1.95 -2.44 -2.78
CA VAL A 132 1.12 -2.13 -3.95
C VAL A 132 0.94 -0.62 -4.11
N ALA A 133 0.58 0.07 -3.02
CA ALA A 133 0.39 1.53 -3.00
C ALA A 133 1.68 2.31 -3.32
N GLU A 134 2.85 1.77 -2.99
CA GLU A 134 4.15 2.36 -3.37
C GLU A 134 4.31 2.47 -4.89
N GLY A 135 3.61 1.64 -5.68
CA GLY A 135 3.56 1.77 -7.13
C GLY A 135 3.06 3.15 -7.57
N LEU A 136 2.00 3.67 -6.94
CA LEU A 136 1.49 5.02 -7.22
C LEU A 136 2.51 6.08 -6.78
N SER A 137 3.10 5.96 -5.59
CA SER A 137 4.16 6.86 -5.12
C SER A 137 5.32 6.94 -6.11
N GLY A 138 5.73 5.79 -6.67
CA GLY A 138 6.77 5.71 -7.71
C GLY A 138 6.40 6.41 -9.01
N LEU A 139 5.14 6.27 -9.45
CA LEU A 139 4.63 7.00 -10.62
C LEU A 139 4.60 8.51 -10.36
N MET A 140 4.17 8.94 -9.18
CA MET A 140 4.16 10.35 -8.78
C MET A 140 5.58 10.94 -8.79
N ARG A 141 6.58 10.24 -8.22
CA ARG A 141 7.99 10.66 -8.28
C ARG A 141 8.48 10.78 -9.73
N THR A 142 8.12 9.83 -10.58
CA THR A 142 8.49 9.84 -12.00
C THR A 142 7.86 11.06 -12.70
N ALA A 143 6.58 11.32 -12.48
CA ALA A 143 5.89 12.47 -13.05
C ALA A 143 6.48 13.82 -12.59
N ALA A 144 6.83 13.94 -11.31
CA ALA A 144 7.54 15.11 -10.79
C ALA A 144 8.93 15.29 -11.44
N SER A 145 9.71 14.20 -11.59
CA SER A 145 11.03 14.26 -12.23
C SER A 145 10.95 14.68 -13.70
N LYS A 146 9.86 14.32 -14.39
CA LYS A 146 9.56 14.71 -15.76
C LYS A 146 8.90 16.09 -15.87
N LYS A 147 8.73 16.81 -14.75
CA LYS A 147 8.06 18.12 -14.68
C LYS A 147 6.62 18.10 -15.22
N ILE A 148 5.93 16.96 -15.11
CA ILE A 148 4.50 16.86 -15.46
C ILE A 148 3.64 17.59 -14.42
N TYR A 149 4.11 17.60 -13.16
CA TYR A 149 3.56 18.45 -12.11
C TYR A 149 4.68 18.90 -11.17
N GLU A 150 4.41 19.95 -10.40
CA GLU A 150 5.29 20.44 -9.33
C GLU A 150 4.57 20.30 -7.98
N GLY A 151 5.30 19.83 -6.96
CA GLY A 151 4.76 19.74 -5.61
C GLY A 151 4.60 21.11 -4.96
N TYR A 152 3.60 21.26 -4.10
CA TYR A 152 3.43 22.48 -3.33
C TYR A 152 4.44 22.53 -2.17
N LEU A 153 5.31 23.55 -2.16
CA LEU A 153 6.33 23.74 -1.12
C LEU A 153 5.77 24.56 0.05
N VAL A 154 5.93 24.06 1.28
CA VAL A 154 5.50 24.69 2.53
C VAL A 154 6.69 25.08 3.39
N GLY A 155 6.59 26.20 4.12
CA GLY A 155 7.61 26.63 5.08
C GLY A 155 8.85 27.30 4.47
N LYS A 156 10.02 27.18 5.13
CA LYS A 156 11.27 27.88 4.76
C LYS A 156 11.95 27.36 3.48
N LYS A 157 11.46 26.26 2.90
CA LYS A 157 11.97 25.68 1.65
C LYS A 157 11.19 26.20 0.43
N LYS A 158 11.00 27.51 0.37
CA LYS A 158 10.48 28.19 -0.83
C LYS A 158 11.59 28.48 -1.81
#